data_AF-A0A0F9PEI5-F1
#
_entry.id   AF-A0A0F9PEI5-F1
#
_cell.length_a   1.000
_cell.length_b   1.000
_cell.length_c   1.000
_cell.angle_alpha   90.00
_cell.angle_beta   90.00
_cell.angle_gamma   90.00
#
_symmetry.space_group_name_H-M   'P 1'
#
loop_
_entity.id
_entity.type
_entity.pdbx_description
1 polymer ?
#
loop_
_entity_poly.entity_id
_entity_poly.type
_entity_poly.pdbx_seq_one_letter_code
_entity_poly.pdbx_strand_id
1 'polypeptide(L)' 'MILSIEGEAGSGKTALSYTGPRKTVGFSFDLGAHRALYGLKYDDFFKDTSIEIVEYEPSNLHPV' A
#
# COMPACT_ATOMS: atom_id res chain seq x y z
N MET A 1 7.56 8.59 1.25
CA MET A 1 8.70 7.68 0.99
C MET A 1 8.13 6.46 0.29
N ILE A 2 8.68 6.08 -0.86
CA ILE A 2 8.24 4.90 -1.63
C ILE A 2 9.34 3.85 -1.51
N LEU A 3 8.97 2.62 -1.14
CA LEU A 3 9.88 1.49 -1.02
C LEU A 3 9.45 0.41 -2.01
N SER A 4 10.31 0.08 -2.98
CA SER A 4 10.13 -1.11 -3.83
C SER A 4 10.76 -2.31 -3.14
N ILE A 5 9.96 -3.33 -2.81
CA ILE A 5 10.43 -4.56 -2.19
C ILE A 5 10.28 -5.70 -3.21
N GLU A 6 11.41 -6.15 -3.74
CA GLU A 6 11.49 -7.16 -4.80
C GLU A 6 12.14 -8.47 -4.31
N GLY A 7 11.89 -9.55 -5.04
CA GLY A 7 12.38 -10.89 -4.69
C GLY A 7 11.48 -12.01 -5.22
N GLU A 8 11.99 -13.24 -5.17
CA GLU A 8 11.32 -14.42 -5.71
C GLU A 8 10.00 -14.77 -4.99
N ALA A 9 9.14 -15.56 -5.63
CA ALA A 9 7.90 -16.04 -5.02
C ALA A 9 8.20 -16.82 -3.73
N GLY A 10 7.46 -16.53 -2.65
CA GLY A 10 7.69 -17.17 -1.35
C GLY A 10 8.84 -16.60 -0.52
N SER A 11 9.57 -15.58 -0.99
CA SER A 11 10.69 -14.98 -0.24
C SER A 11 10.31 -14.13 0.99
N GLY A 12 9.02 -14.04 1.32
CA GLY A 12 8.54 -13.30 2.50
C GLY A 12 8.40 -11.78 2.33
N LYS A 13 8.42 -11.25 1.09
CA LYS A 13 8.23 -9.81 0.80
C LYS A 13 7.03 -9.19 1.51
N THR A 14 5.89 -9.88 1.44
CA THR A 14 4.64 -9.46 2.08
C THR A 14 4.76 -9.42 3.60
N ALA A 15 5.44 -10.38 4.20
CA ALA A 15 5.68 -10.37 5.65
C ALA A 15 6.54 -9.17 6.04
N LEU A 16 7.67 -8.98 5.33
CA LEU A 16 8.58 -7.86 5.56
C LEU A 16 7.90 -6.49 5.45
N SER A 17 7.03 -6.29 4.44
CA SER A 17 6.34 -5.01 4.24
C SER A 17 5.39 -4.66 5.39
N TYR A 18 4.75 -5.66 6.01
CA TYR A 18 3.76 -5.44 7.07
C TYR A 18 4.34 -5.55 8.49
N THR A 19 5.51 -6.17 8.69
CA THR A 19 6.15 -6.30 10.01
C THR A 19 7.31 -5.31 10.22
N GLY A 20 7.54 -4.41 9.27
CA GLY A 20 8.57 -3.38 9.39
C GLY A 20 8.33 -2.44 10.58
N PRO A 21 9.39 -1.79 11.10
CA PRO A 21 9.29 -0.90 12.26
C PRO A 21 8.44 0.36 12.00
N ARG A 22 8.20 0.70 10.73
CA ARG A 22 7.27 1.76 10.33
C ARG A 22 6.05 1.14 9.67
N LYS A 23 4.89 1.72 9.96
CA LYS A 23 3.63 1.40 9.29
C LYS A 23 3.77 1.67 7.78
N THR A 24 3.67 0.63 6.96
CA THR A 24 3.81 0.71 5.49
C THR A 24 2.49 0.36 4.82
N VAL A 25 2.01 1.23 3.92
CA VAL A 25 0.87 0.90 3.05
C VAL A 25 1.41 0.09 1.87
N GLY A 26 0.94 -1.15 1.73
CA GLY A 26 1.42 -2.08 0.69
C GLY A 26 0.50 -2.10 -0.53
N PHE A 27 0.96 -1.54 -1.65
CA PHE A 27 0.25 -1.65 -2.93
C PHE A 27 0.57 -2.98 -3.62
N SER A 28 -0.39 -3.91 -3.60
CA SER A 28 -0.33 -5.14 -4.38
C SER A 28 -1.22 -5.02 -5.62
N PHE A 29 -0.61 -4.96 -6.80
CA PHE A 29 -1.32 -4.78 -8.07
C PHE A 29 -2.26 -5.95 -8.41
N ASP A 30 -2.02 -7.13 -7.84
CA ASP A 30 -2.81 -8.34 -8.11
C ASP A 30 -4.18 -8.35 -7.41
N LEU A 31 -4.40 -7.49 -6.40
CA LEU A 31 -5.56 -7.57 -5.51
C LEU A 31 -6.69 -6.57 -5.85
N GLY A 32 -6.49 -5.71 -6.85
CA GLY A 32 -7.44 -4.64 -7.23
C GLY A 32 -7.37 -3.43 -6.28
N ALA A 33 -7.79 -2.26 -6.75
CA ALA A 33 -7.52 -0.96 -6.10
C ALA A 33 -7.87 -0.89 -4.61
N HIS A 34 -9.04 -1.40 -4.22
CA HIS A 34 -9.48 -1.39 -2.81
C HIS A 34 -8.60 -2.26 -1.91
N ARG A 35 -8.27 -3.49 -2.33
CA ARG A 35 -7.37 -4.36 -1.55
C ARG A 35 -5.91 -3.99 -1.70
N ALA A 36 -5.54 -3.25 -2.74
CA ALA A 36 -4.21 -2.66 -2.87
C ALA A 36 -4.00 -1.52 -1.85
N LEU A 37 -5.05 -0.78 -1.50
CA LEU A 37 -4.98 0.28 -0.49
C LEU A 37 -5.06 -0.28 0.94
N TYR A 38 -5.97 -1.23 1.18
CA TYR A 38 -6.24 -1.72 2.53
C TYR A 38 -5.48 -3.01 2.87
N GLY A 39 -5.10 -3.83 1.89
CA GLY A 39 -4.47 -5.13 2.14
C GLY A 39 -5.39 -6.11 2.89
N LEU A 40 -4.85 -7.27 3.29
CA LEU A 40 -5.60 -8.32 4.02
C LEU A 40 -5.70 -8.07 5.53
N LYS A 41 -4.81 -7.25 6.08
CA LYS A 41 -4.67 -7.00 7.53
C LYS A 41 -4.79 -5.51 7.86
N TYR A 42 -5.58 -4.77 7.07
CA TYR A 42 -5.83 -3.37 7.31
C TYR A 42 -6.28 -3.12 8.75
N ASP A 43 -7.31 -3.85 9.17
CA ASP A 43 -7.95 -3.64 10.46
C ASP A 43 -7.01 -3.97 11.62
N ASP A 44 -6.11 -4.94 11.43
CA ASP A 44 -5.12 -5.35 12.45
C ASP A 44 -4.04 -4.27 12.67
N PHE A 45 -3.64 -3.54 11.62
CA PHE A 45 -2.45 -2.68 11.66
C PHE A 45 -2.74 -1.18 11.52
N PHE A 46 -3.88 -0.84 10.92
CA PHE A 46 -4.18 0.52 10.46
C PHE A 46 -5.56 1.04 10.88
N LYS A 47 -6.41 0.25 11.57
CA LYS A 47 -7.77 0.69 11.98
C LYS A 47 -7.82 2.04 12.71
N ASP A 48 -6.79 2.34 13.51
CA ASP A 48 -6.71 3.58 14.30
C ASP A 48 -5.88 4.68 13.59
N THR A 49 -5.55 4.47 12.32
CA THR A 49 -4.76 5.42 11.50
C THR A 49 -5.72 6.21 10.62
N SER A 50 -5.69 7.54 10.74
CA SER A 50 -6.40 8.40 9.80
C SER A 50 -5.66 8.36 8.46
N ILE A 51 -6.32 7.83 7.43
CA ILE A 51 -5.79 7.76 6.06
C ILE A 51 -6.67 8.65 5.17
N GLU A 52 -6.06 9.68 4.59
CA GLU A 52 -6.68 10.48 3.54
C GLU A 52 -6.42 9.78 2.19
N ILE A 53 -7.49 9.40 1.51
CA ILE A 53 -7.43 8.79 0.18
C ILE A 53 -7.93 9.83 -0.81
N VAL A 54 -7.02 10.29 -1.67
CA VAL A 54 -7.32 11.23 -2.74
C VAL A 54 -7.35 10.45 -4.04
N GLU A 55 -8.51 10.39 -4.68
CA GLU A 55 -8.62 9.79 -6.01
C GLU A 55 -7.89 10.65 -7.03
N TYR A 56 -7.27 9.98 -8.00
CA TYR A 56 -6.63 10.67 -9.11
C TYR A 56 -7.70 11.25 -10.03
N GLU A 57 -7.79 12.58 -10.06
CA GLU A 57 -8.65 13.32 -10.98
C GLU A 57 -7.81 13.87 -12.16
N PRO A 58 -8.01 13.37 -13.40
CA PRO A 58 -7.24 13.80 -14.57
C PRO A 58 -7.35 15.30 -14.85
N SER A 59 -8.44 15.93 -14.38
CA SER A 59 -8.71 17.36 -14.52
C SER A 59 -7.74 18.26 -13.74
N ASN A 60 -6.98 17.71 -12.78
CA ASN A 60 -6.00 18.44 -11.96
C ASN A 60 -4.56 18.36 -12.50
N LEU A 61 -4.35 17.85 -13.71
CA LEU A 61 -3.06 17.90 -14.37
C LEU A 61 -2.75 19.35 -14.77
N HIS A 62 -1.82 19.99 -14.05
CA HIS A 62 -1.09 21.11 -14.63
C HIS A 62 -0.30 20.60 -15.85
N PRO A 63 -0.35 21.27 -17.02
CA PRO A 63 0.45 20.90 -18.16
C PRO A 63 1.93 20.96 -17.76
N VAL A 64 2.64 19.85 -17.98
CA VAL A 64 4.07 19.68 -17.72
C VAL A 64 4.89 20.35 -18.82
#